data_AF-A0A8E2QZ85-F1
#
_entry.id   AF-A0A8E2QZ85-F1
#
_cell.length_a   1.000
_cell.length_b   1.000
_cell.length_c   1.000
_cell.angle_alpha   90.00
_cell.angle_beta   90.00
_cell.angle_gamma   90.00
#
_symmetry.space_group_name_H-M   'P 1'
#
loop_
_entity.id
_entity.type
_entity.pdbx_description
1 polymer ?
#
loop_
_entity_poly.entity_id
_entity_poly.type
_entity_poly.pdbx_seq_one_letter_code
_entity_poly.pdbx_strand_id
1 'polypeptide(L)'
;MTINHCPDAKRGCTESFEAHLLKTQAFAYTRGGLPRQRIAPGFSPEECHFGQWLRSVIAKRRVQSRTLTEEQSWLVHMLMTDHPQQWERRESRELDAPDTDEERLLAVLGYLQAHSRLPRLFRPDGTREEEIAGNALSEFRTRIRGTRQNGRQDLDERIVATLEYLCPEWRGPRALDPKRIIVKRPRRAA
;
A
#
# COMPACT_ATOMS: atom_id res chain seq x y z
N MET A 1 16.03 -26.60 1.27
CA MET A 1 14.97 -26.10 2.16
C MET A 1 14.65 -24.67 1.77
N THR A 2 13.54 -24.45 1.08
CA THR A 2 13.09 -23.12 0.65
C THR A 2 12.43 -22.46 1.85
N ILE A 3 13.14 -21.53 2.50
CA ILE A 3 12.54 -20.71 3.56
C ILE A 3 11.57 -19.75 2.87
N ASN A 4 10.28 -20.04 3.01
CA ASN A 4 9.18 -19.20 2.53
C ASN A 4 9.15 -17.90 3.34
N HIS A 5 9.96 -16.93 2.93
CA HIS A 5 10.00 -15.62 3.57
C HIS A 5 8.63 -14.93 3.49
N CYS A 6 8.26 -14.31 4.61
CA CYS A 6 7.08 -13.47 4.75
C CYS A 6 6.98 -12.47 3.58
N PRO A 7 5.83 -12.37 2.88
CA PRO A 7 5.65 -11.53 1.71
C PRO A 7 6.06 -10.06 1.82
N ASP A 8 6.08 -9.44 3.02
CA ASP A 8 6.45 -8.01 3.18
C ASP A 8 6.55 -7.54 4.64
N ALA A 9 6.69 -8.46 5.60
CA ALA A 9 6.96 -8.02 6.96
C ALA A 9 8.38 -7.45 6.99
N LYS A 10 8.52 -6.16 7.31
CA LYS A 10 9.74 -5.45 7.73
C LYS A 10 11.05 -6.19 7.45
N ARG A 11 11.97 -5.61 6.66
CA ARG A 11 13.37 -6.09 6.52
C ARG A 11 13.84 -6.76 7.83
N GLY A 12 13.99 -8.09 7.82
CA GLY A 12 14.37 -8.88 8.99
C GLY A 12 13.28 -9.75 9.64
N CYS A 13 12.07 -9.89 9.08
CA CYS A 13 11.10 -10.86 9.59
C CYS A 13 11.54 -12.30 9.32
N THR A 14 11.68 -13.09 10.39
CA THR A 14 12.12 -14.50 10.36
C THR A 14 10.96 -15.50 10.50
N GLU A 15 9.74 -15.01 10.65
CA GLU A 15 8.57 -15.86 10.87
C GLU A 15 8.09 -16.50 9.55
N SER A 16 7.66 -17.76 9.64
CA SER A 16 7.14 -18.50 8.50
C SER A 16 5.76 -17.98 8.06
N PHE A 17 5.29 -18.46 6.91
CA PHE A 17 3.95 -18.16 6.42
C PHE A 17 2.87 -18.67 7.39
N GLU A 18 3.04 -19.89 7.89
CA GLU A 18 2.10 -20.55 8.81
C GLU A 18 2.04 -19.80 10.15
N ALA A 19 3.18 -19.33 10.66
CA ALA A 19 3.23 -18.52 11.87
C ALA A 19 2.42 -17.22 11.73
N HIS A 20 2.51 -16.53 10.58
CA HIS A 20 1.71 -15.34 10.32
C HIS A 20 0.22 -15.65 10.15
N LEU A 21 -0.11 -16.77 9.50
CA LEU A 21 -1.50 -17.22 9.36
C LEU A 21 -2.13 -17.49 10.72
N LEU A 22 -1.47 -18.27 11.58
CA LEU A 22 -1.95 -18.60 12.92
C LEU A 22 -2.17 -17.35 13.76
N LYS A 23 -1.24 -16.40 13.72
CA LYS A 23 -1.39 -15.13 14.44
C LYS A 23 -2.50 -14.26 13.87
N THR A 24 -2.70 -14.27 12.55
CA THR A 24 -3.80 -13.58 11.88
C THR A 24 -5.16 -14.19 12.27
N GLN A 25 -5.26 -15.51 12.33
CA GLN A 25 -6.46 -16.23 12.80
C GLN A 25 -6.74 -15.92 14.28
N ALA A 26 -5.73 -16.02 15.15
CA ALA A 26 -5.86 -15.70 16.56
C ALA A 26 -6.29 -14.25 16.79
N PHE A 27 -5.73 -13.31 16.03
CA PHE A 27 -6.15 -11.91 16.03
C PHE A 27 -7.62 -11.78 15.64
N ALA A 28 -8.01 -12.41 14.53
CA ALA A 28 -9.36 -12.29 14.00
C ALA A 28 -10.42 -12.86 14.94
N TYR A 29 -10.11 -13.98 15.60
CA TYR A 29 -10.96 -14.57 16.63
C TYR A 29 -11.08 -13.64 17.86
N THR A 30 -9.96 -13.12 18.35
CA THR A 30 -9.92 -12.27 19.56
C THR A 30 -10.60 -10.91 19.34
N ARG A 31 -10.50 -10.35 18.14
CA ARG A 31 -10.93 -8.98 17.83
C ARG A 31 -12.21 -8.91 16.98
N GLY A 32 -12.77 -10.06 16.57
CA GLY A 32 -13.98 -10.14 15.75
C GLY A 32 -13.79 -9.71 14.29
N GLY A 33 -12.56 -9.75 13.76
CA GLY A 33 -12.31 -9.38 12.37
C GLY A 33 -10.84 -9.35 11.95
N LEU A 34 -10.62 -9.35 10.64
CA LEU A 34 -9.29 -9.42 10.04
C LEU A 34 -8.46 -8.16 10.38
N PRO A 35 -7.13 -8.30 10.62
CA PRO A 35 -6.25 -7.19 11.00
C PRO A 35 -6.10 -6.15 9.89
N ARG A 36 -6.02 -4.86 10.22
CA ARG A 36 -5.99 -3.75 9.24
C ARG A 36 -4.62 -3.10 9.14
N GLN A 37 -4.16 -2.83 7.92
CA GLN A 37 -2.95 -2.02 7.70
C GLN A 37 -3.29 -0.53 7.79
N ARG A 38 -3.51 0.00 9.00
CA ARG A 38 -3.78 1.43 9.20
C ARG A 38 -2.83 1.99 10.25
N ILE A 39 -2.11 3.05 9.88
CA ILE A 39 -1.39 3.89 10.84
C ILE A 39 -2.43 4.88 11.39
N ALA A 40 -3.18 4.48 12.40
CA ALA A 40 -4.18 5.32 13.07
C ALA A 40 -4.11 5.12 14.59
N PRO A 41 -4.54 6.12 15.40
CA PRO A 41 -4.64 5.96 16.85
C PRO A 41 -5.56 4.79 17.21
N GLY A 42 -5.11 3.92 18.12
CA GLY A 42 -5.87 2.75 18.57
C GLY A 42 -5.51 1.41 17.92
N PHE A 43 -4.63 1.42 16.91
CA PHE A 43 -4.15 0.19 16.26
C PHE A 43 -2.82 -0.24 16.87
N SER A 44 -2.69 -1.52 17.24
CA SER A 44 -1.44 -2.04 17.78
C SER A 44 -0.40 -2.19 16.65
N PRO A 45 0.91 -2.08 16.96
CA PRO A 45 1.96 -2.39 15.98
C PRO A 45 1.83 -3.78 15.36
N GLU A 46 1.27 -4.72 16.13
CA GLU A 46 1.00 -6.10 15.73
C GLU A 46 -0.16 -6.19 14.72
N GLU A 47 -1.27 -5.48 14.95
CA GLU A 47 -2.38 -5.43 13.98
C GLU A 47 -1.93 -4.83 12.64
N CYS A 48 -1.15 -3.75 12.68
CA CYS A 48 -0.62 -3.13 11.48
C CYS A 48 0.28 -4.10 10.69
N HIS A 49 1.09 -4.90 11.40
CA HIS A 49 1.98 -5.90 10.80
C HIS A 49 1.20 -7.04 10.13
N PHE A 50 0.24 -7.66 10.82
CA PHE A 50 -0.58 -8.72 10.21
C PHE A 50 -1.48 -8.19 9.10
N GLY A 51 -1.97 -6.95 9.23
CA GLY A 51 -2.72 -6.29 8.18
C GLY A 51 -1.89 -6.07 6.91
N GLN A 52 -0.61 -5.70 7.04
CA GLN A 52 0.31 -5.58 5.92
C GLN A 52 0.60 -6.93 5.27
N TRP A 53 0.87 -7.96 6.08
CA TRP A 53 1.07 -9.33 5.59
C TRP A 53 -0.13 -9.82 4.78
N LEU A 54 -1.34 -9.65 5.31
CA LEU A 54 -2.58 -10.08 4.68
C LEU A 54 -2.81 -9.40 3.33
N ARG A 55 -2.50 -8.10 3.20
CA ARG A 55 -2.56 -7.41 1.90
C ARG A 55 -1.59 -7.98 0.88
N SER A 56 -0.35 -8.28 1.28
CA SER A 56 0.62 -8.89 0.36
C SER A 56 0.21 -10.31 -0.04
N VAL A 57 -0.47 -11.07 0.82
CA VAL A 57 -1.10 -12.36 0.44
C VAL A 57 -2.19 -12.17 -0.61
N ILE A 58 -3.07 -11.18 -0.44
CA ILE A 58 -4.14 -10.86 -1.40
C ILE A 58 -3.53 -10.41 -2.75
N ALA A 59 -2.52 -9.54 -2.73
CA ALA A 59 -1.81 -9.08 -3.93
C ALA A 59 -1.14 -10.25 -4.67
N LYS A 60 -0.48 -11.17 -3.95
CA LYS A 60 0.13 -12.38 -4.55
C LYS A 60 -0.90 -13.30 -5.21
N ARG A 61 -2.12 -13.39 -4.69
CA ARG A 61 -3.22 -14.16 -5.31
C ARG A 61 -3.74 -13.49 -6.58
N ARG A 62 -3.86 -12.16 -6.57
CA ARG A 62 -4.37 -11.39 -7.71
C ARG A 62 -3.58 -11.61 -8.98
N VAL A 63 -2.25 -11.54 -8.91
CA VAL A 63 -1.40 -11.51 -10.10
C VAL A 63 -1.29 -12.88 -10.78
N GLN A 64 -1.85 -13.97 -10.19
CA GLN A 64 -1.63 -15.37 -10.60
C GLN A 64 -0.15 -15.75 -10.83
N SER A 65 0.80 -14.87 -10.48
CA SER A 65 2.22 -15.10 -10.63
C SER A 65 2.71 -15.86 -9.41
N ARG A 66 2.62 -17.20 -9.50
CA ARG A 66 3.52 -18.21 -8.90
C ARG A 66 4.22 -17.85 -7.57
N THR A 67 3.52 -17.36 -6.56
CA THR A 67 4.18 -16.99 -5.28
C THR A 67 3.54 -17.59 -4.04
N LEU A 68 2.30 -18.08 -4.10
CA LEU A 68 1.76 -18.94 -3.05
C LEU A 68 1.84 -20.40 -3.53
N THR A 69 2.26 -21.29 -2.65
CA THR A 69 2.13 -22.73 -2.88
C THR A 69 0.64 -23.13 -2.82
N GLU A 70 0.32 -24.33 -3.33
CA GLU A 70 -1.04 -24.90 -3.23
C GLU A 70 -1.48 -25.00 -1.76
N GLU A 71 -0.57 -25.46 -0.88
CA GLU A 71 -0.77 -25.52 0.57
C GLU A 71 -1.06 -24.14 1.18
N GLN A 72 -0.27 -23.12 0.84
CA GLN A 72 -0.49 -21.74 1.30
C GLN A 72 -1.83 -21.18 0.80
N SER A 73 -2.21 -21.52 -0.43
CA SER A 73 -3.47 -21.09 -1.01
C SER A 73 -4.67 -21.72 -0.28
N TRP A 74 -4.59 -23.01 0.06
CA TRP A 74 -5.60 -23.72 0.85
C TRP A 74 -5.70 -23.16 2.28
N LEU A 75 -4.57 -22.92 2.92
CA LEU A 75 -4.49 -22.32 4.25
C LEU A 75 -5.14 -20.92 4.31
N VAL A 76 -4.90 -20.09 3.30
CA VAL A 76 -5.57 -18.79 3.17
C VAL A 76 -7.06 -18.96 2.91
N HIS A 77 -7.45 -19.94 2.09
CA HIS A 77 -8.87 -20.22 1.83
C HIS A 77 -9.64 -20.53 3.12
N MET A 78 -9.07 -21.28 4.07
CA MET A 78 -9.72 -21.49 5.36
C MET A 78 -9.98 -20.19 6.13
N LEU A 79 -8.99 -19.28 6.19
CA LEU A 79 -9.16 -17.96 6.83
C LEU A 79 -10.25 -17.12 6.15
N MET A 80 -10.48 -17.29 4.85
CA MET A 80 -11.56 -16.61 4.12
C MET A 80 -12.92 -17.10 4.54
N THR A 81 -13.09 -18.42 4.67
CA THR A 81 -14.37 -19.06 5.00
C THR A 81 -14.89 -18.60 6.35
N ASP A 82 -14.00 -18.32 7.30
CA ASP A 82 -14.37 -17.82 8.62
C ASP A 82 -14.75 -16.31 8.61
N HIS A 83 -14.34 -15.57 7.58
CA HIS A 83 -14.53 -14.12 7.49
C HIS A 83 -14.93 -13.62 6.09
N PRO A 84 -15.97 -14.19 5.44
CA PRO A 84 -16.23 -14.03 4.00
C PRO A 84 -16.49 -12.58 3.61
N GLN A 85 -17.38 -11.88 4.32
CA GLN A 85 -17.73 -10.49 3.99
C GLN A 85 -16.58 -9.48 4.20
N GLN A 86 -15.67 -9.74 5.15
CA GLN A 86 -14.52 -8.88 5.39
C GLN A 86 -13.43 -9.15 4.36
N TRP A 87 -13.31 -10.40 3.95
CA TRP A 87 -12.42 -10.80 2.87
C TRP A 87 -12.87 -10.22 1.54
N GLU A 88 -14.11 -10.45 1.11
CA GLU A 88 -14.66 -9.93 -0.16
C GLU A 88 -14.48 -8.42 -0.29
N ARG A 89 -14.78 -7.67 0.77
CA ARG A 89 -14.58 -6.21 0.80
C ARG A 89 -13.11 -5.81 0.63
N ARG A 90 -12.16 -6.59 1.15
CA ARG A 90 -10.73 -6.33 1.00
C ARG A 90 -10.23 -6.75 -0.37
N GLU A 91 -10.61 -7.94 -0.81
CA GLU A 91 -10.26 -8.49 -2.11
C GLU A 91 -10.76 -7.57 -3.22
N SER A 92 -12.03 -7.14 -3.22
CA SER A 92 -12.53 -6.12 -4.16
C SER A 92 -11.71 -4.82 -4.08
N ARG A 93 -11.35 -4.37 -2.87
CA ARG A 93 -10.56 -3.15 -2.72
C ARG A 93 -9.18 -3.22 -3.35
N GLU A 94 -8.52 -4.37 -3.21
CA GLU A 94 -7.18 -4.62 -3.74
C GLU A 94 -7.23 -5.03 -5.23
N LEU A 95 -8.24 -5.78 -5.67
CA LEU A 95 -8.42 -6.20 -7.07
C LEU A 95 -8.69 -5.02 -8.01
N ASP A 96 -9.34 -3.96 -7.54
CA ASP A 96 -9.56 -2.76 -8.34
C ASP A 96 -8.39 -1.75 -8.25
N ALA A 97 -7.43 -1.98 -7.35
CA ALA A 97 -6.33 -1.05 -7.16
C ALA A 97 -5.36 -1.16 -8.35
N PRO A 98 -4.86 -0.06 -8.93
CA PRO A 98 -3.88 -0.15 -10.00
C PRO A 98 -2.54 -0.68 -9.43
N ASP A 99 -1.97 -1.70 -10.08
CA ASP A 99 -0.75 -2.40 -9.64
C ASP A 99 0.52 -1.71 -10.14
N THR A 100 0.50 -1.20 -11.37
CA THR A 100 1.64 -0.52 -11.98
C THR A 100 1.51 1.00 -11.89
N ASP A 101 2.64 1.71 -12.01
CA ASP A 101 2.62 3.18 -12.06
C ASP A 101 1.88 3.69 -13.32
N GLU A 102 1.90 2.92 -14.41
CA GLU A 102 1.15 3.22 -15.64
C GLU A 102 -0.36 3.09 -15.41
N GLU A 103 -0.82 2.00 -14.78
CA GLU A 103 -2.23 1.82 -14.43
C GLU A 103 -2.70 2.89 -13.44
N ARG A 104 -1.85 3.29 -12.47
CA ARG A 104 -2.13 4.40 -11.55
C ARG A 104 -2.30 5.70 -12.29
N LEU A 105 -1.44 5.99 -13.27
CA LEU A 105 -1.54 7.19 -14.09
C LEU A 105 -2.81 7.18 -14.94
N LEU A 106 -3.15 6.03 -15.56
CA LEU A 106 -4.38 5.86 -16.34
C LEU A 106 -5.63 6.08 -15.49
N ALA A 107 -5.67 5.60 -14.25
CA ALA A 107 -6.79 5.85 -13.35
C ALA A 107 -6.97 7.35 -13.04
N VAL A 108 -5.87 8.07 -12.82
CA VAL A 108 -5.90 9.53 -12.59
C VAL A 108 -6.36 10.28 -13.85
N LEU A 109 -5.83 9.92 -15.02
CA LEU A 109 -6.17 10.53 -16.30
C LEU A 109 -7.63 10.27 -16.68
N GLY A 110 -8.12 9.04 -16.51
CA GLY A 110 -9.50 8.68 -16.78
C GLY A 110 -10.48 9.49 -15.93
N TYR A 111 -10.21 9.60 -14.63
CA TYR A 111 -11.02 10.42 -13.72
C TYR A 111 -11.01 11.91 -14.13
N LEU A 112 -9.85 12.44 -14.48
CA LEU A 112 -9.72 13.83 -14.96
C LEU A 112 -10.51 14.06 -16.25
N GLN A 113 -10.48 13.11 -17.18
CA GLN A 113 -11.25 13.19 -18.42
C GLN A 113 -12.75 13.15 -18.16
N ALA A 114 -13.21 12.31 -17.23
CA ALA A 114 -14.63 12.17 -16.89
C ALA A 114 -15.21 13.36 -16.10
N HIS A 115 -14.40 13.96 -15.22
CA HIS A 115 -14.90 14.93 -14.23
C HIS A 115 -14.27 16.32 -14.31
N SER A 116 -13.28 16.53 -15.19
CA SER A 116 -12.57 17.82 -15.36
C SER A 116 -12.01 18.40 -14.06
N ARG A 117 -11.72 17.55 -13.07
CA ARG A 117 -11.20 17.93 -11.75
C ARG A 117 -10.29 16.85 -11.19
N LEU A 118 -9.35 17.25 -10.33
CA LEU A 118 -8.48 16.29 -9.65
C LEU A 118 -9.27 15.42 -8.66
N PRO A 119 -8.94 14.11 -8.56
CA PRO A 119 -9.56 13.25 -7.57
C PRO A 119 -9.10 13.65 -6.16
N ARG A 120 -10.02 13.61 -5.20
CA ARG A 120 -9.74 13.97 -3.81
C ARG A 120 -9.58 12.70 -2.96
N LEU A 121 -8.57 12.68 -2.09
CA LEU A 121 -8.45 11.62 -1.09
C LEU A 121 -9.52 11.75 0.01
N PHE A 122 -10.07 10.61 0.41
CA PHE A 122 -10.92 10.45 1.59
C PHE A 122 -12.19 11.32 1.58
N ARG A 123 -13.06 11.10 0.59
CA ARG A 123 -14.42 11.64 0.60
C ARG A 123 -15.42 10.60 1.09
N PRO A 124 -16.22 10.89 2.14
CA PRO A 124 -17.23 9.95 2.64
C PRO A 124 -18.33 9.67 1.61
N ASP A 125 -18.50 10.56 0.62
CA ASP A 125 -19.43 10.50 -0.50
C ASP A 125 -18.74 10.25 -1.85
N GLY A 126 -17.44 9.92 -1.85
CA GLY A 126 -16.68 9.70 -3.08
C GLY A 126 -17.12 8.45 -3.83
N THR A 127 -17.11 8.52 -5.17
CA THR A 127 -17.27 7.31 -5.99
C THR A 127 -16.08 6.38 -5.81
N ARG A 128 -16.27 5.09 -6.09
CA ARG A 128 -15.17 4.11 -6.12
C ARG A 128 -14.04 4.54 -7.05
N GLU A 129 -14.39 5.12 -8.19
CA GLU A 129 -13.46 5.69 -9.15
C GLU A 129 -12.63 6.85 -8.57
N GLU A 130 -13.28 7.79 -7.85
CA GLU A 130 -12.58 8.89 -7.17
C GLU A 130 -11.65 8.37 -6.07
N GLU A 131 -12.03 7.33 -5.33
CA GLU A 131 -11.15 6.68 -4.35
C GLU A 131 -9.90 6.09 -5.01
N ILE A 132 -10.06 5.34 -6.10
CA ILE A 132 -8.95 4.69 -6.80
C ILE A 132 -7.99 5.74 -7.37
N ALA A 133 -8.53 6.70 -8.12
CA ALA A 133 -7.75 7.77 -8.71
C ALA A 133 -7.10 8.65 -7.64
N GLY A 134 -7.80 8.93 -6.53
CA GLY A 134 -7.30 9.71 -5.41
C GLY A 134 -6.15 9.02 -4.68
N ASN A 135 -6.25 7.70 -4.44
CA ASN A 135 -5.16 6.92 -3.85
C ASN A 135 -3.92 6.90 -4.74
N ALA A 136 -4.10 6.69 -6.06
CA ALA A 136 -3.02 6.79 -7.04
C ALA A 136 -2.35 8.18 -7.03
N LEU A 137 -3.16 9.24 -6.99
CA LEU A 137 -2.70 10.64 -6.88
C LEU A 137 -1.86 10.88 -5.61
N SER A 138 -2.29 10.32 -4.47
CA SER A 138 -1.56 10.41 -3.20
C SER A 138 -0.19 9.74 -3.25
N GLU A 139 -0.16 8.56 -3.88
CA GLU A 139 1.03 7.74 -4.01
C GLU A 139 2.09 8.48 -4.82
N PHE A 140 1.71 9.04 -5.97
CA PHE A 140 2.60 9.87 -6.78
C PHE A 140 3.11 11.10 -6.02
N ARG A 141 2.22 11.84 -5.35
CA ARG A 141 2.61 13.02 -4.54
C ARG A 141 3.63 12.66 -3.46
N THR A 142 3.44 11.52 -2.79
CA THR A 142 4.34 11.07 -1.72
C THR A 142 5.72 10.74 -2.25
N ARG A 143 5.80 10.09 -3.42
CA ARG A 143 7.06 9.73 -4.10
C ARG A 143 7.77 10.97 -4.67
N ILE A 144 7.06 11.86 -5.37
CA ILE A 144 7.61 13.10 -5.95
C ILE A 144 8.18 14.02 -4.86
N ARG A 145 7.49 14.16 -3.71
CA ARG A 145 7.96 15.00 -2.59
C ARG A 145 9.18 14.44 -1.86
N GLY A 146 9.68 13.26 -2.23
CA GLY A 146 10.87 12.68 -1.62
C GLY A 146 10.67 12.20 -0.18
N THR A 147 9.42 12.12 0.30
CA THR A 147 9.05 11.34 1.50
C THR A 147 9.18 9.85 1.18
N ARG A 148 10.42 9.40 0.96
CA ARG A 148 10.73 8.01 0.65
C ARG A 148 10.36 7.15 1.85
N GLN A 149 9.32 6.33 1.70
CA GLN A 149 9.28 5.08 2.44
C GLN A 149 10.39 4.19 1.85
N ASN A 150 11.33 3.76 2.71
CA ASN A 150 12.49 2.96 2.31
C ASN A 150 12.08 1.80 1.39
N GLY A 151 12.70 1.72 0.20
CA GLY A 151 12.51 0.61 -0.75
C GLY A 151 11.57 0.87 -1.93
N ARG A 152 10.95 2.04 -2.04
CA ARG A 152 10.17 2.39 -3.24
C ARG A 152 11.07 2.87 -4.38
N GLN A 153 10.85 2.32 -5.58
CA GLN A 153 11.52 2.69 -6.81
C GLN A 153 11.20 4.15 -7.18
N ASP A 154 12.15 4.86 -7.78
CA ASP A 154 11.89 6.19 -8.31
C ASP A 154 10.83 6.11 -9.43
N LEU A 155 10.03 7.16 -9.58
CA LEU A 155 9.01 7.22 -10.64
C LEU A 155 9.68 7.42 -12.00
N ASP A 156 9.13 6.81 -13.04
CA ASP A 156 9.52 7.09 -14.44
C ASP A 156 9.31 8.59 -14.72
N GLU A 157 10.33 9.23 -15.31
CA GLU A 157 10.31 10.66 -15.65
C GLU A 157 9.14 11.04 -16.54
N ARG A 158 8.67 10.14 -17.41
CA ARG A 158 7.50 10.35 -18.26
C ARG A 158 6.24 10.54 -17.43
N ILE A 159 6.06 9.72 -16.39
CA ILE A 159 4.92 9.81 -15.46
C ILE A 159 5.00 11.13 -14.69
N VAL A 160 6.19 11.49 -14.20
CA VAL A 160 6.40 12.77 -13.51
C VAL A 160 6.06 13.95 -14.42
N ALA A 161 6.54 13.95 -15.66
CA ALA A 161 6.27 14.99 -16.64
C ALA A 161 4.77 15.13 -16.96
N THR A 162 4.05 14.01 -17.13
CA THR A 162 2.60 14.02 -17.33
C THR A 162 1.88 14.64 -16.12
N LEU A 163 2.27 14.26 -14.90
CA LEU A 163 1.65 14.79 -13.69
C LEU A 163 1.96 16.29 -13.47
N GLU A 164 3.18 16.74 -13.77
CA GLU A 164 3.54 18.17 -13.73
C GLU A 164 2.78 19.00 -14.78
N TYR A 165 2.48 18.42 -15.94
CA TYR A 165 1.65 19.06 -16.96
C TYR A 165 0.21 19.23 -16.48
N LEU A 166 -0.37 18.19 -15.87
CA LEU A 166 -1.74 18.22 -15.32
C LEU A 166 -1.86 19.11 -14.08
N CYS A 167 -0.80 19.20 -13.28
CA CYS A 167 -0.76 19.95 -12.03
C CYS A 167 0.57 20.72 -11.92
N PRO A 168 0.65 21.94 -12.46
CA PRO A 168 1.89 22.73 -12.44
C PRO A 168 2.43 22.99 -11.02
N GLU A 169 1.53 23.03 -10.03
CA GLU A 169 1.85 23.15 -8.60
C GLU A 169 2.62 21.95 -8.01
N TRP A 170 2.74 20.85 -8.76
CA TRP A 170 3.49 19.65 -8.38
C TRP A 170 4.90 19.61 -8.94
N ARG A 171 5.33 20.66 -9.66
CA ARG A 171 6.75 20.91 -9.89
C ARG A 171 7.41 21.00 -8.51
N GLY A 172 7.90 19.87 -8.02
CA GLY A 172 8.67 19.80 -6.79
C GLY A 172 9.88 20.72 -6.93
N PRO A 173 10.60 21.01 -5.82
CA PRO A 173 11.92 21.59 -5.93
C PRO A 173 12.77 20.63 -6.78
N ARG A 174 12.95 20.95 -8.07
CA ARG A 174 13.78 20.18 -8.98
C ARG A 174 15.17 20.15 -8.37
N ALA A 175 15.65 18.93 -8.08
CA ALA A 175 16.85 18.62 -7.31
C ALA A 175 16.77 19.03 -5.83
N LEU A 176 16.86 18.02 -4.95
CA LEU A 176 17.64 18.19 -3.73
C LEU A 176 19.05 18.54 -4.19
N ASP A 177 19.43 19.81 -4.06
CA ASP A 177 20.81 20.22 -4.15
C ASP A 177 21.63 19.30 -3.21
N PRO A 178 22.60 18.52 -3.72
CA PRO A 178 23.40 17.60 -2.90
C PRO A 178 24.18 18.34 -1.78
N LYS A 179 24.14 19.69 -1.75
CA LYS A 179 24.76 20.52 -0.72
C LYS A 179 23.90 20.82 0.51
N ARG A 180 22.67 20.31 0.64
CA ARG A 180 21.97 20.35 1.95
C ARG A 180 22.53 19.30 2.90
N ILE A 181 23.77 19.53 3.33
CA ILE A 181 24.32 19.01 4.58
C ILE A 181 23.31 19.36 5.66
N ILE A 182 22.75 18.34 6.30
CA ILE A 182 21.99 18.48 7.53
C ILE A 182 22.96 19.08 8.55
N VAL A 183 22.92 20.41 8.71
CA VAL A 183 23.56 21.05 9.86
C VAL A 183 22.75 20.61 11.07
N LYS A 184 23.20 19.53 11.72
CA LYS A 184 22.73 19.17 13.05
C LYS A 184 23.01 20.37 13.95
N ARG A 185 21.96 21.11 14.36
CA ARG A 185 22.09 22.06 15.46
C ARG A 185 22.56 21.27 16.69
N PRO A 186 23.63 21.69 17.38
CA PRO A 186 24.01 21.04 18.63
C PRO A 186 22.86 21.23 19.62
N ARG A 187 22.39 20.12 20.20
CA ARG A 187 21.52 20.16 21.38
C ARG A 187 22.29 20.92 22.47
N ARG A 188 21.70 22.01 22.97
CA ARG A 188 22.19 22.64 24.21
C ARG A 188 22.12 21.59 25.31
N ALA A 189 23.25 21.35 25.97
CA ALA A 189 23.29 20.65 27.23
C ALA A 189 22.53 21.47 28.28
N ALA A 190 21.68 20.80 29.03
CA ALA A 190 21.15 21.26 30.31
C ALA A 190 21.70 20.31 31.37
#